data_AF-A0A1D2MJA5-F1
#
_entry.id   AF-A0A1D2MJA5-F1
#
_cell.length_a   1.000
_cell.length_b   1.000
_cell.length_c   1.000
_cell.angle_alpha   90.00
_cell.angle_beta   90.00
_cell.angle_gamma   90.00
#
_symmetry.space_group_name_H-M   'P 1'
#
loop_
_entity.id
_entity.type
_entity.pdbx_description
1 polymer ?
#
loop_
_entity_poly.entity_id
_entity_poly.type
_entity_poly.pdbx_seq_one_letter_code
_entity_poly.pdbx_strand_id
1 'polypeptide(L)'
;MEDINRVTQEQLTQLRGGFFDKVKANDPGFHPDDLERVKTDELWLRRFIAHGEQDVETALQLLYECVQWRKEFGVNELDHTKMDAALFEKGTLFIRNKDKFGKKLLIFKAKHHQKGTVDMEQLQKFIVYYFERKELVPKKLVSLAISPKL
;
A
#
# COMPACT_ATOMS: atom_id res chain seq x y z
N MET A 1 2.53 15.55 -6.05
CA MET A 1 3.62 14.95 -6.88
C MET A 1 4.86 15.81 -6.75
N GLU A 2 4.69 17.13 -6.70
CA GLU A 2 5.75 18.09 -6.32
C GLU A 2 6.39 17.74 -4.96
N ASP A 3 5.61 17.39 -3.95
CA ASP A 3 6.17 17.14 -2.60
C ASP A 3 7.01 15.86 -2.47
N ILE A 4 6.71 14.83 -3.26
CA ILE A 4 7.53 13.59 -3.32
C ILE A 4 8.90 13.89 -3.94
N ASN A 5 8.94 14.83 -4.90
CA ASN A 5 10.17 15.23 -5.57
C ASN A 5 11.02 16.20 -4.73
N ARG A 6 10.42 16.86 -3.73
CA ARG A 6 11.13 17.75 -2.79
C ARG A 6 11.96 17.00 -1.74
N VAL A 7 11.64 15.74 -1.50
CA VAL A 7 12.33 14.90 -0.50
C VAL A 7 13.81 14.75 -0.86
N THR A 8 14.69 15.06 0.10
CA THR A 8 16.14 14.99 -0.03
C THR A 8 16.69 13.60 0.31
N GLN A 9 17.91 13.30 -0.13
CA GLN A 9 18.58 12.05 0.24
C GLN A 9 18.98 11.99 1.72
N GLU A 10 19.19 13.15 2.33
CA GLU A 10 19.46 13.25 3.76
C GLU A 10 18.25 12.81 4.57
N GLN A 11 17.04 13.31 4.24
CA GLN A 11 15.80 12.90 4.91
C GLN A 11 15.54 11.39 4.76
N LEU A 12 15.83 10.82 3.59
CA LEU A 12 15.70 9.38 3.37
C LEU A 12 16.66 8.56 4.24
N THR A 13 17.89 9.03 4.40
CA THR A 13 18.90 8.38 5.23
C THR A 13 18.53 8.47 6.71
N GLN A 14 18.07 9.64 7.17
CA GLN A 14 17.59 9.84 8.54
C GLN A 14 16.38 8.96 8.84
N LEU A 15 15.39 8.90 7.94
CA LEU A 15 14.21 8.06 8.11
C LEU A 15 14.57 6.57 8.22
N ARG A 16 15.44 6.07 7.33
CA ARG A 16 15.92 4.68 7.37
C ARG A 16 16.65 4.38 8.67
N GLY A 17 17.58 5.25 9.07
CA GLY A 17 18.34 5.09 10.31
C GLY A 17 17.41 5.00 11.52
N GLY A 18 16.53 6.01 11.69
CA GLY A 18 15.57 6.06 12.78
C GLY A 18 14.63 4.86 12.82
N PHE A 19 14.20 4.36 11.66
CA PHE A 19 13.37 3.15 11.58
C PHE A 19 14.12 1.93 12.10
N PHE A 20 15.34 1.67 11.62
CA PHE A 20 16.11 0.49 12.04
C PHE A 20 16.58 0.58 13.49
N ASP A 21 16.85 1.76 14.01
CA ASP A 21 17.17 1.94 15.43
C ASP A 21 15.96 1.63 16.32
N LYS A 22 14.76 2.06 15.92
CA LYS A 22 13.51 1.72 16.61
C LYS A 22 13.17 0.23 16.52
N VAL A 23 13.45 -0.41 15.37
CA VAL A 23 13.28 -1.87 15.21
C VAL A 23 14.25 -2.65 16.09
N LYS A 24 15.53 -2.26 16.16
CA LYS A 24 16.52 -2.90 17.05
C LYS A 24 16.15 -2.75 18.52
N ALA A 25 15.58 -1.62 18.92
CA ALA A 25 15.21 -1.36 20.30
C ALA A 25 14.00 -2.19 20.78
N ASN A 26 13.00 -2.40 19.91
CA ASN A 26 11.74 -3.04 20.29
C ASN A 26 11.58 -4.49 19.82
N ASP A 27 12.40 -4.94 18.87
CA ASP A 27 12.31 -6.24 18.18
C ASP A 27 10.86 -6.69 17.87
N PRO A 28 10.11 -5.92 17.07
CA PRO A 28 8.69 -6.19 16.85
C PRO A 28 8.44 -7.43 15.98
N GLY A 29 9.46 -8.10 15.44
CA GLY A 29 9.29 -9.25 14.55
C GLY A 29 8.58 -8.91 13.23
N PHE A 30 9.03 -7.87 12.53
CA PHE A 30 8.51 -7.48 11.22
C PHE A 30 8.90 -8.48 10.11
N HIS A 31 8.08 -8.54 9.06
CA HIS A 31 8.31 -9.44 7.93
C HIS A 31 9.58 -9.03 7.15
N PRO A 32 10.42 -10.00 6.70
CA PRO A 32 11.66 -9.71 5.97
C PRO A 32 11.46 -8.84 4.72
N ASP A 33 10.39 -9.07 3.96
CA ASP A 33 10.11 -8.31 2.73
C ASP A 33 9.85 -6.82 3.01
N ASP A 34 9.19 -6.50 4.13
CA ASP A 34 8.95 -5.12 4.51
C ASP A 34 10.24 -4.44 4.98
N LEU A 35 11.08 -5.16 5.73
CA LEU A 35 12.40 -4.66 6.13
C LEU A 35 13.28 -4.40 4.90
N GLU A 36 13.24 -5.29 3.91
CA GLU A 36 14.00 -5.11 2.67
C GLU A 36 13.44 -3.96 1.81
N ARG A 37 12.12 -3.78 1.81
CA ARG A 37 11.47 -2.64 1.15
C ARG A 37 11.89 -1.31 1.75
N VAL A 38 12.00 -1.18 3.07
CA VAL A 38 12.54 0.03 3.72
C VAL A 38 13.98 0.33 3.28
N LYS A 39 14.80 -0.70 3.07
CA LYS A 39 16.18 -0.50 2.58
C LYS A 39 16.22 -0.05 1.13
N THR A 40 15.43 -0.69 0.27
CA THR A 40 15.61 -0.61 -1.19
C THR A 40 14.67 0.37 -1.89
N ASP A 41 13.44 0.58 -1.40
CA ASP A 41 12.41 1.36 -2.09
C ASP A 41 12.37 2.82 -1.64
N GLU A 42 13.20 3.66 -2.27
CA GLU A 42 13.20 5.10 -2.01
C GLU A 42 11.87 5.78 -2.34
N LEU A 43 11.17 5.35 -3.40
CA LEU A 43 9.92 6.00 -3.79
C LEU A 43 8.86 5.78 -2.72
N TRP A 44 8.84 4.60 -2.09
CA TRP A 44 7.95 4.31 -0.99
C TRP A 44 8.26 5.18 0.22
N LEU A 45 9.54 5.31 0.62
CA LEU A 45 9.94 6.19 1.71
C LEU A 45 9.63 7.67 1.46
N ARG A 46 9.84 8.15 0.23
CA ARG A 46 9.49 9.53 -0.16
C ARG A 46 8.00 9.81 0.03
N ARG A 47 7.12 8.82 -0.09
CA ARG A 47 5.68 9.00 0.16
C ARG A 47 5.38 9.29 1.63
N PHE A 48 6.08 8.63 2.56
CA PHE A 48 5.92 8.89 4.00
C PHE A 48 6.41 10.29 4.36
N ILE A 49 7.57 10.69 3.85
CA ILE A 49 8.11 12.04 4.10
C ILE A 49 7.20 13.11 3.49
N ALA A 50 6.70 12.90 2.28
CA ALA A 50 5.74 13.81 1.67
C ALA A 50 4.40 13.85 2.43
N HIS A 51 3.97 12.73 3.01
CA HIS A 51 2.73 12.66 3.80
C HIS A 51 2.88 13.36 5.16
N GLY A 52 4.03 13.22 5.81
CA GLY A 52 4.40 13.94 7.03
C GLY A 52 4.87 15.38 6.77
N GLU A 53 4.46 16.01 5.66
CA GLU A 53 4.78 17.42 5.36
C GLU A 53 6.29 17.77 5.39
N GLN A 54 7.14 16.85 4.94
CA GLN A 54 8.61 16.94 4.98
C GLN A 54 9.25 16.81 6.36
N ASP A 55 8.46 16.54 7.41
CA ASP A 55 8.97 16.24 8.73
C ASP A 55 9.36 14.76 8.86
N VAL A 56 10.63 14.52 9.22
CA VAL A 56 11.20 13.17 9.29
C VAL A 56 10.68 12.40 10.49
N GLU A 57 10.42 13.08 11.62
CA GLU A 57 9.92 12.44 12.83
C GLU A 57 8.49 11.91 12.63
N THR A 58 7.62 12.73 12.06
CA THR A 58 6.26 12.34 11.66
C THR A 58 6.30 11.21 10.64
N ALA A 59 7.16 11.31 9.62
CA ALA A 59 7.33 10.25 8.62
C ALA A 59 7.81 8.93 9.24
N LEU A 60 8.67 8.98 10.25
CA LEU A 60 9.15 7.81 10.99
C LEU A 60 8.02 7.13 11.74
N GLN A 61 7.17 7.90 12.42
CA GLN A 61 6.01 7.33 13.10
C GLN A 61 5.04 6.68 12.11
N LEU A 62 4.72 7.37 11.01
CA LEU A 62 3.84 6.85 9.95
C LEU A 62 4.39 5.57 9.31
N LEU A 63 5.70 5.53 9.02
CA LEU A 63 6.34 4.34 8.46
C LEU A 63 6.28 3.17 9.44
N TYR A 64 6.57 3.41 10.71
CA TYR A 64 6.57 2.37 11.75
C TYR A 64 5.16 1.79 11.94
N GLU A 65 4.14 2.64 12.06
CA GLU A 65 2.74 2.23 12.16
C GLU A 65 2.29 1.47 10.92
N CYS A 66 2.72 1.89 9.73
CA CYS A 66 2.40 1.19 8.50
C CYS A 66 2.97 -0.23 8.50
N VAL A 67 4.25 -0.41 8.83
CA VAL A 67 4.88 -1.75 8.87
C VAL A 67 4.27 -2.63 9.97
N GLN A 68 3.95 -2.04 11.13
CA GLN A 68 3.22 -2.74 12.19
C GLN A 68 1.85 -3.23 11.72
N TRP A 69 1.07 -2.36 11.08
CA TRP A 69 -0.23 -2.75 10.52
C TRP A 69 -0.10 -3.83 9.45
N ARG A 70 0.92 -3.74 8.58
CA ARG A 70 1.17 -4.76 7.54
C ARG A 70 1.42 -6.14 8.15
N LYS A 71 2.14 -6.20 9.27
CA LYS A 71 2.36 -7.41 10.04
C LYS A 71 1.05 -7.93 10.65
N GLU A 72 0.31 -7.07 11.35
CA GLU A 72 -0.95 -7.45 12.02
C GLU A 72 -2.02 -7.92 11.03
N PHE A 73 -2.09 -7.29 9.86
CA PHE A 73 -3.03 -7.63 8.80
C PHE A 73 -2.62 -8.87 8.00
N GLY A 74 -1.34 -9.23 8.03
CA GLY A 74 -0.79 -10.35 7.24
C GLY A 74 -0.70 -10.03 5.75
N VAL A 75 -0.23 -8.84 5.40
CA VAL A 75 -0.20 -8.35 4.01
C VAL A 75 0.69 -9.21 3.11
N ASN A 76 1.84 -9.66 3.61
CA ASN A 76 2.78 -10.45 2.81
C ASN A 76 2.31 -11.91 2.62
N GLU A 77 1.34 -12.35 3.42
CA GLU A 77 0.76 -13.69 3.37
C GLU A 77 -0.48 -13.77 2.45
N LEU A 78 -0.93 -12.63 1.90
CA LEU A 78 -2.05 -12.53 0.98
C LEU A 78 -1.72 -13.21 -0.34
N ASP A 79 -2.43 -14.31 -0.61
CA ASP A 79 -2.29 -15.06 -1.85
C ASP A 79 -3.64 -15.29 -2.53
N HIS A 80 -3.62 -15.36 -3.86
CA HIS A 80 -4.80 -15.63 -4.69
C HIS A 80 -5.50 -16.92 -4.28
N THR A 81 -4.75 -17.95 -3.84
CA THR A 81 -5.33 -19.26 -3.47
C THR A 81 -6.10 -19.21 -2.14
N LYS A 82 -5.83 -18.22 -1.29
CA LYS A 82 -6.45 -18.07 0.04
C LYS A 82 -7.69 -17.17 0.03
N MET A 83 -8.02 -16.57 -1.12
CA MET A 83 -9.17 -15.69 -1.28
C MET A 83 -10.27 -16.39 -2.08
N ASP A 84 -11.52 -16.03 -1.80
CA ASP A 84 -12.68 -16.58 -2.49
C ASP A 84 -12.63 -16.27 -4.00
N ALA A 85 -12.61 -17.32 -4.82
CA ALA A 85 -12.61 -17.23 -6.27
C ALA A 85 -13.80 -16.40 -6.80
N ALA A 86 -14.94 -16.45 -6.11
CA ALA A 86 -16.12 -15.69 -6.48
C ALA A 86 -15.86 -14.18 -6.47
N LEU A 87 -14.97 -13.67 -5.62
CA LEU A 87 -14.61 -12.23 -5.60
C LEU A 87 -13.88 -11.80 -6.87
N PHE A 88 -13.05 -12.68 -7.43
CA PHE A 88 -12.34 -12.43 -8.69
C PHE A 88 -13.29 -12.54 -9.88
N GLU A 89 -14.13 -13.58 -9.92
CA GLU A 89 -15.05 -13.85 -11.02
C GLU A 89 -16.15 -12.79 -11.15
N LYS A 90 -16.62 -12.25 -10.01
CA LYS A 90 -17.67 -11.21 -9.99
C LYS A 90 -17.23 -9.92 -10.68
N GLY A 91 -15.93 -9.72 -10.89
CA GLY A 91 -15.39 -8.53 -11.56
C GLY A 91 -15.73 -7.22 -10.83
N THR A 92 -15.90 -7.30 -9.50
CA THR A 92 -16.24 -6.15 -8.64
C THR A 92 -15.08 -5.17 -8.57
N LEU A 93 -13.85 -5.67 -8.54
CA LEU A 93 -12.63 -4.87 -8.50
C LEU A 93 -11.69 -5.36 -9.60
N PHE A 94 -11.25 -4.45 -10.47
CA PHE A 94 -10.30 -4.79 -11.53
C PHE A 94 -9.54 -3.55 -11.97
N ILE A 95 -8.46 -3.75 -12.73
CA ILE A 95 -7.61 -2.66 -13.19
C ILE A 95 -7.74 -2.52 -14.70
N ARG A 96 -8.14 -1.34 -15.14
CA ARG A 96 -8.35 -1.04 -16.56
C ARG A 96 -8.01 0.42 -16.85
N ASN A 97 -7.55 0.71 -18.07
CA ASN A 97 -7.23 2.06 -18.54
C ASN A 97 -6.15 2.78 -17.71
N LYS A 98 -5.95 4.06 -18.04
CA LYS A 98 -5.10 5.01 -17.32
C LYS A 98 -5.83 6.34 -17.19
N ASP A 99 -5.49 7.12 -16.16
CA ASP A 99 -5.94 8.51 -16.07
C ASP A 99 -5.15 9.44 -17.01
N LYS A 100 -5.50 10.73 -17.01
CA LYS A 100 -4.83 11.77 -17.81
C LYS A 100 -3.34 11.94 -17.48
N PHE A 101 -2.87 11.39 -16.37
CA PHE A 101 -1.48 11.40 -15.92
C PHE A 101 -0.78 10.05 -16.15
N GLY A 102 -1.44 9.12 -16.86
CA GLY A 102 -0.89 7.80 -17.17
C GLY A 102 -0.94 6.78 -16.02
N LYS A 103 -1.57 7.12 -14.89
CA LYS A 103 -1.71 6.22 -13.72
C LYS A 103 -2.78 5.18 -14.00
N LYS A 104 -2.55 3.93 -13.58
CA LYS A 104 -3.54 2.84 -13.76
C LYS A 104 -4.77 3.12 -12.90
N LEU A 105 -5.96 2.86 -13.46
CA LEU A 105 -7.20 2.95 -12.68
C LEU A 105 -7.51 1.59 -12.05
N LEU A 106 -7.66 1.58 -10.74
CA LEU A 106 -8.35 0.53 -10.01
C LEU A 106 -9.84 0.89 -10.01
N ILE A 107 -10.67 0.06 -10.64
CA ILE A 107 -12.09 0.32 -10.83
C ILE A 107 -12.88 -0.59 -9.90
N PHE A 108 -13.71 0.02 -9.05
CA PHE A 108 -14.67 -0.68 -8.21
C PHE A 108 -16.08 -0.52 -8.76
N LYS A 109 -16.71 -1.62 -9.15
CA LYS A 109 -18.09 -1.69 -9.63
C LYS A 109 -19.04 -1.88 -8.45
N ALA A 110 -19.52 -0.77 -7.91
CA ALA A 110 -20.44 -0.78 -6.77
C ALA A 110 -21.74 -1.56 -7.04
N LYS A 111 -22.21 -1.62 -8.29
CA LYS A 111 -23.42 -2.38 -8.66
C LYS A 111 -23.30 -3.90 -8.44
N HIS A 112 -22.09 -4.43 -8.36
CA HIS A 112 -21.85 -5.84 -8.04
C HIS A 112 -21.66 -6.05 -6.52
N HIS A 113 -21.58 -5.00 -5.72
CA HIS A 113 -21.53 -5.11 -4.27
C HIS A 113 -22.95 -5.27 -3.71
N GLN A 114 -23.15 -6.29 -2.87
CA GLN A 114 -24.38 -6.49 -2.11
C GLN A 114 -23.99 -6.57 -0.64
N LYS A 115 -24.56 -5.68 0.18
CA LYS A 115 -24.26 -5.61 1.62
C LYS A 115 -24.58 -6.95 2.28
N GLY A 116 -23.65 -7.46 3.08
CA GLY A 116 -23.83 -8.71 3.84
C GLY A 116 -23.65 -10.00 3.04
N THR A 117 -23.33 -9.92 1.75
CA THR A 117 -23.09 -11.13 0.92
C THR A 117 -21.65 -11.61 0.92
N VAL A 118 -20.72 -10.72 1.28
CA VAL A 118 -19.29 -11.00 1.38
C VAL A 118 -18.85 -10.56 2.77
N ASP A 119 -18.06 -11.40 3.41
CA ASP A 119 -17.44 -11.06 4.67
C ASP A 119 -16.55 -9.81 4.52
N MET A 120 -16.66 -8.88 5.48
CA MET A 120 -15.98 -7.59 5.38
C MET A 120 -14.46 -7.73 5.46
N GLU A 121 -13.95 -8.69 6.24
CA GLU A 121 -12.51 -8.95 6.35
C GLU A 121 -11.98 -9.53 5.03
N GLN A 122 -12.71 -10.45 4.40
CA GLN A 122 -12.38 -10.96 3.07
C GLN A 122 -12.38 -9.86 2.01
N LEU A 123 -13.34 -8.94 2.05
CA LEU A 123 -13.39 -7.80 1.13
C LEU A 123 -12.21 -6.84 1.33
N GLN A 124 -11.84 -6.55 2.59
CA GLN A 124 -10.66 -5.75 2.91
C GLN A 124 -9.37 -6.42 2.39
N LYS A 125 -9.17 -7.71 2.67
CA LYS A 125 -8.02 -8.49 2.17
C LYS A 125 -7.95 -8.49 0.64
N PHE A 126 -9.09 -8.64 -0.02
CA PHE A 126 -9.19 -8.58 -1.48
C PHE A 126 -8.76 -7.21 -2.03
N ILE A 127 -9.21 -6.11 -1.42
CA ILE A 127 -8.81 -4.76 -1.83
C ILE A 127 -7.31 -4.56 -1.61
N VAL A 128 -6.77 -4.92 -0.45
CA VAL A 128 -5.34 -4.80 -0.13
C VAL A 128 -4.50 -5.62 -1.11
N TYR A 129 -4.90 -6.85 -1.42
CA TYR A 129 -4.26 -7.68 -2.43
C TYR A 129 -4.14 -6.99 -3.80
N TYR A 130 -5.19 -6.32 -4.27
CA TYR A 130 -5.15 -5.58 -5.54
C TYR A 130 -4.21 -4.38 -5.49
N PHE A 131 -4.12 -3.69 -4.35
CA PHE A 131 -3.14 -2.62 -4.15
C PHE A 131 -1.71 -3.16 -4.17
N GLU A 132 -1.40 -4.17 -3.36
CA GLU A 132 -0.06 -4.79 -3.27
C GLU A 132 0.43 -5.33 -4.61
N ARG A 133 -0.42 -6.04 -5.35
CA ARG A 133 -0.06 -6.61 -6.66
C ARG A 133 0.30 -5.56 -7.71
N LYS A 134 -0.05 -4.28 -7.50
CA LYS A 134 0.40 -3.16 -8.36
C LYS A 134 1.53 -2.34 -7.78
N GLU A 135 1.68 -2.30 -6.46
CA GLU A 135 2.85 -1.70 -5.83
C GLU A 135 4.15 -2.42 -6.25
N LEU A 136 4.08 -3.73 -6.50
CA LEU A 136 5.19 -4.54 -7.01
C LEU A 136 5.61 -4.21 -8.46
N VAL A 137 4.90 -3.34 -9.18
CA VAL A 137 5.33 -2.85 -10.49
C VAL A 137 5.98 -1.47 -10.30
N PRO A 138 7.33 -1.37 -10.37
CA PRO A 138 8.02 -0.13 -10.06
C PRO A 138 7.51 1.03 -10.93
N LYS A 139 7.33 2.20 -10.30
CA LYS A 139 6.93 3.51 -10.88
C LYS A 139 5.43 3.76 -11.16
N LYS A 140 4.47 3.05 -10.55
CA LYS A 140 3.04 3.31 -10.83
C LYS A 140 2.24 3.66 -9.58
N LEU A 141 1.77 4.90 -9.55
CA LEU A 141 0.64 5.30 -8.70
C LEU A 141 -0.64 4.70 -9.26
N VAL A 142 -1.57 4.36 -8.37
CA VAL A 142 -2.90 3.85 -8.70
C VAL A 142 -3.93 4.92 -8.37
N SER A 143 -4.88 5.15 -9.27
CA SER A 143 -6.02 6.02 -9.03
C SER A 143 -7.26 5.13 -8.84
N LEU A 144 -8.04 5.36 -7.78
CA LEU A 144 -9.28 4.62 -7.53
C LEU A 144 -10.46 5.33 -8.20
N ALA A 145 -11.24 4.60 -8.99
CA ALA A 145 -12.49 5.08 -9.58
C ALA A 145 -13.66 4.19 -9.12
N ILE A 146 -14.65 4.80 -8.47
CA ILE A 146 -15.89 4.14 -8.04
C ILE A 146 -16.98 4.54 -9.03
N SER A 147 -17.58 3.58 -9.73
CA SER A 147 -18.65 3.85 -10.68
C SER A 147 -19.90 3.04 -10.35
N PRO A 148 -21.06 3.70 -10.16
CA PRO A 148 -22.35 3.02 -10.08
C PRO A 148 -22.90 2.60 -11.45
N LYS A 149 -22.34 3.11 -12.56
CA LYS A 149 -22.89 2.96 -13.93
C LYS A 149 -22.05 2.09 -14.89
N LEU A 150 -20.92 1.51 -14.44
CA LEU A 150 -20.08 0.56 -15.21
C LEU A 150 -20.44 -0.89 -14.96
#